data_AF-A0A7W0TA70-F1
#
_entry.id   AF-A0A7W0TA70-F1
#
_cell.length_a   1.000
_cell.length_b   1.000
_cell.length_c   1.000
_cell.angle_alpha   90.00
_cell.angle_beta   90.00
_cell.angle_gamma   90.00
#
_symmetry.space_group_name_H-M   'P 1'
#
loop_
_entity.id
_entity.type
_entity.pdbx_description
1 polymer ?
#
loop_
_entity_poly.entity_id
_entity_poly.type
_entity_poly.pdbx_seq_one_letter_code
_entity_poly.pdbx_strand_id
1 'polypeptide(L)'
;MTFLRRMFSSDYRAAVAAEASGNVDLAAERYGLAGEHADAVRMHLARAARAPSRNAELAALRDAMRWAGEDPALQRQAAAALGRALWEAAKAEGIATERDRQRVREASDLLVRGDDHALAGEALEAIGDHLAAANAYSAGGLVERMEAALAKDDDAAGQAREEADAFAGYQTAMRVGRRDEARSELVRAVAATSAAAEYRRLLDQLDTAMLTAGKVELKRRTKPLIVACGAPKLALGRDPLCDLTLRAGGVSRQHAEIEWSGDAFVLRDLDSRNGTSLAGMPLAGRVPLVGSGRFALGDECLLDFECTDGVLVVRAAGGLDRGVALIAARDATRFDLAPVGLGLDLVFQRGRPLLGRGTSRDVTFNDEPLGDIRVQLIRGDRVVAGGEEIDIG
;
A
#
# COMPACT_ATOMS: atom_id res chain seq x y z
N MET A 1 -39.68 47.72 23.06
CA MET A 1 -40.64 48.86 22.99
C MET A 1 -40.40 49.89 24.09
N THR A 2 -41.00 51.09 23.99
CA THR A 2 -41.06 52.04 25.13
C THR A 2 -41.94 51.49 26.25
N PHE A 3 -41.60 51.80 27.51
CA PHE A 3 -42.29 51.32 28.72
C PHE A 3 -43.82 51.52 28.68
N LEU A 4 -44.28 52.67 28.15
CA LEU A 4 -45.70 52.98 28.00
C LEU A 4 -46.42 52.03 27.01
N ARG A 5 -45.79 51.62 25.90
CA ARG A 5 -46.41 50.69 24.94
C ARG A 5 -46.55 49.27 25.50
N ARG A 6 -45.62 48.84 26.37
CA ARG A 6 -45.72 47.53 27.05
C ARG A 6 -46.93 47.47 27.99
N MET A 7 -47.22 48.57 28.69
CA MET A 7 -48.33 48.65 29.65
C MET A 7 -49.72 48.50 29.00
N PHE A 8 -49.87 48.94 27.74
CA PHE A 8 -51.15 48.89 27.02
C PHE A 8 -51.28 47.72 26.02
N SER A 9 -50.23 46.93 25.81
CA SER A 9 -50.30 45.75 24.95
C SER A 9 -51.05 44.60 25.65
N SER A 10 -52.13 44.12 25.03
CA SER A 10 -52.88 42.96 25.51
C SER A 10 -52.02 41.69 25.46
N ASP A 11 -51.29 41.50 24.36
CA ASP A 11 -50.41 40.33 24.19
C ASP A 11 -49.23 40.35 25.16
N TYR A 12 -48.67 41.52 25.48
CA TYR A 12 -47.60 41.61 26.47
C TYR A 12 -48.08 41.22 27.88
N ARG A 13 -49.25 41.70 28.31
CA ARG A 13 -49.83 41.31 29.60
C ARG A 13 -50.17 39.82 29.66
N ALA A 14 -50.67 39.26 28.55
CA ALA A 14 -50.91 37.83 28.43
C ALA A 14 -49.61 37.02 28.49
N ALA A 15 -48.52 37.51 27.90
CA ALA A 15 -47.21 36.89 27.95
C ALA A 15 -46.66 36.83 29.38
N VAL A 16 -46.71 37.93 30.12
CA VAL A 16 -46.25 37.99 31.52
C VAL A 16 -47.07 37.05 32.41
N ALA A 17 -48.39 36.95 32.21
CA ALA A 17 -49.25 36.03 32.96
C ALA A 17 -48.94 34.55 32.63
N ALA A 18 -48.70 34.24 31.36
CA ALA A 18 -48.29 32.90 30.92
C ALA A 18 -46.92 32.53 31.51
N GLU A 19 -45.97 33.46 31.52
CA GLU A 19 -44.65 33.26 32.12
C GLU A 19 -44.76 33.03 33.63
N ALA A 20 -45.55 33.84 34.34
CA ALA A 20 -45.77 33.70 35.79
C ALA A 20 -46.43 32.38 36.17
N SER A 21 -47.27 31.82 35.30
CA SER A 21 -47.87 30.48 35.49
C SER A 21 -46.95 29.33 35.09
N GLY A 22 -45.75 29.62 34.56
CA GLY A 22 -44.79 28.62 34.12
C GLY A 22 -45.09 28.01 32.74
N ASN A 23 -46.10 28.52 32.03
CA ASN A 23 -46.46 28.07 30.68
C ASN A 23 -45.57 28.75 29.63
N VAL A 24 -44.39 28.16 29.42
CA VAL A 24 -43.34 28.70 28.55
C VAL A 24 -43.75 28.74 27.08
N ASP A 25 -44.52 27.76 26.61
CA ASP A 25 -45.01 27.71 25.22
C ASP A 25 -45.92 28.91 24.92
N LEU A 26 -46.91 29.14 25.77
CA LEU A 26 -47.84 30.27 25.63
C LEU A 26 -47.13 31.62 25.82
N ALA A 27 -46.16 31.70 26.74
CA ALA A 27 -45.37 32.90 26.92
C ALA A 27 -44.55 33.25 25.67
N ALA A 28 -43.90 32.26 25.05
CA ALA A 28 -43.09 32.46 23.84
C ALA A 28 -43.92 33.00 22.66
N GLU A 29 -45.11 32.43 22.43
CA GLU A 29 -46.04 32.89 21.40
C GLU A 29 -46.48 34.34 21.66
N ARG A 30 -46.87 34.66 22.90
CA ARG A 30 -47.42 35.97 23.25
C ARG A 30 -46.36 37.07 23.24
N TYR A 31 -45.13 36.79 23.68
CA TYR A 31 -44.02 37.74 23.53
C TYR A 31 -43.68 38.00 22.07
N GLY A 32 -43.74 36.96 21.22
CA GLY A 32 -43.57 37.11 19.77
C GLY A 32 -44.62 38.02 19.14
N LEU A 33 -45.90 37.81 19.44
CA LEU A 33 -47.00 38.67 18.99
C LEU A 33 -46.90 40.10 19.50
N ALA A 34 -46.38 40.28 20.72
CA ALA A 34 -46.12 41.59 21.30
C ALA A 34 -44.91 42.32 20.68
N GLY A 35 -44.16 41.68 19.77
CA GLY A 35 -42.94 42.22 19.17
C GLY A 35 -41.76 42.30 20.15
N GLU A 36 -41.80 41.55 21.25
CA GLU A 36 -40.74 41.50 22.26
C GLU A 36 -39.84 40.28 21.97
N HIS A 37 -39.00 40.40 20.94
CA HIS A 37 -38.19 39.30 20.41
C HIS A 37 -37.20 38.72 21.44
N ALA A 38 -36.60 39.57 22.28
CA ALA A 38 -35.69 39.10 23.34
C ALA A 38 -36.39 38.19 24.35
N ASP A 39 -37.61 38.53 24.75
CA ASP A 39 -38.42 37.71 25.64
C ASP A 39 -38.91 36.44 24.95
N ALA A 40 -39.26 36.51 23.66
CA ALA A 40 -39.62 35.33 22.86
C ALA A 40 -38.45 34.33 22.75
N VAL A 41 -37.24 34.80 22.45
CA VAL A 41 -36.01 33.99 22.42
C VAL A 41 -35.75 33.35 23.78
N ARG A 42 -35.84 34.13 24.86
CA ARG A 42 -35.67 33.62 26.24
C ARG A 42 -36.65 32.50 26.58
N MET A 43 -37.92 32.65 26.18
CA MET A 43 -38.93 31.60 26.39
C MET A 43 -38.65 30.36 25.55
N HIS A 44 -38.26 30.50 24.27
CA HIS A 44 -37.91 29.33 23.44
C HIS A 44 -36.67 28.58 23.95
N LEU A 45 -35.69 29.29 24.53
CA LEU A 45 -34.55 28.65 25.21
C LEU A 45 -34.99 27.90 26.48
N ALA A 46 -35.88 28.49 27.28
CA ALA A 46 -36.44 27.82 28.46
C ALA A 46 -37.31 26.60 28.09
N ARG A 47 -38.01 26.66 26.95
CA ARG A 47 -38.78 25.56 26.37
C ARG A 47 -37.85 24.42 25.96
N ALA A 48 -36.74 24.73 25.28
CA ALA A 48 -35.73 23.75 24.89
C ALA A 48 -35.17 23.01 26.11
N ALA A 49 -34.82 23.73 27.18
CA ALA A 49 -34.29 23.16 28.42
C ALA A 49 -35.26 22.19 29.13
N ARG A 50 -36.56 22.27 28.84
CA ARG A 50 -37.62 21.42 29.41
C ARG A 50 -38.17 20.41 28.41
N ALA A 51 -37.58 20.32 27.22
CA ALA A 51 -38.12 19.51 26.14
C ALA A 51 -38.09 18.01 26.49
N PRO A 52 -39.15 17.26 26.18
CA PRO A 52 -39.24 15.83 26.52
C PRO A 52 -38.42 14.93 25.58
N SER A 53 -37.91 15.47 24.47
CA SER A 53 -37.09 14.73 23.50
C SER A 53 -36.12 15.66 22.78
N ARG A 54 -35.05 15.08 22.21
CA ARG A 54 -34.06 15.82 21.41
C ARG A 54 -34.68 16.53 20.21
N ASN A 55 -35.68 15.92 19.56
CA ASN A 55 -36.40 16.56 18.46
C ASN A 55 -37.20 17.79 18.90
N ALA A 56 -37.85 17.71 20.07
CA ALA A 56 -38.59 18.84 20.64
C ALA A 56 -37.65 19.96 21.08
N GLU A 57 -36.49 19.62 21.64
CA GLU A 57 -35.44 20.58 21.99
C GLU A 57 -34.92 21.32 20.75
N LEU A 58 -34.51 20.59 19.71
CA LEU A 58 -34.02 21.17 18.46
C LEU A 58 -35.08 22.03 17.75
N ALA A 59 -36.36 21.65 17.83
CA ALA A 59 -37.45 22.46 17.30
C ALA A 59 -37.55 23.81 18.05
N ALA A 60 -37.54 23.79 19.39
CA ALA A 60 -37.58 25.01 20.20
C ALA A 60 -36.34 25.90 19.98
N LEU A 61 -35.16 25.32 19.80
CA LEU A 61 -33.92 26.06 19.51
C LEU A 61 -33.92 26.68 18.11
N ARG A 62 -34.52 26.01 17.11
CA ARG A 62 -34.74 26.59 15.78
C ARG A 62 -35.75 27.74 15.83
N ASP A 63 -36.79 27.63 16.65
CA ASP A 63 -37.72 28.73 16.90
C ASP A 63 -37.00 29.92 17.57
N ALA A 64 -36.13 29.68 18.55
CA ALA A 64 -35.29 30.72 19.15
C ALA A 64 -34.42 31.43 18.10
N MET A 65 -33.77 30.68 17.20
CA MET A 65 -33.00 31.25 16.09
C MET A 65 -33.85 32.10 15.14
N ARG A 66 -35.09 31.66 14.86
CA ARG A 66 -36.01 32.42 14.01
C ARG A 66 -36.43 33.74 14.65
N TRP A 67 -36.72 33.72 15.95
CA TRP A 67 -37.12 34.91 16.72
C TRP A 67 -35.98 35.88 17.00
N ALA A 68 -34.74 35.40 17.04
CA ALA A 68 -33.56 36.25 17.14
C ALA A 68 -33.46 37.24 15.96
N GLY A 69 -34.01 36.90 14.79
CA GLY A 69 -34.03 37.79 13.63
C GLY A 69 -32.62 38.18 13.21
N GLU A 70 -32.36 39.47 13.04
CA GLU A 70 -31.03 40.03 12.72
C GLU A 70 -30.32 40.63 13.95
N ASP A 71 -30.88 40.48 15.16
CA ASP A 71 -30.27 41.01 16.38
C ASP A 71 -29.00 40.20 16.74
N PRO A 72 -27.80 40.80 16.72
CA PRO A 72 -26.56 40.05 16.92
C PRO A 72 -26.43 39.41 18.30
N ALA A 73 -27.01 40.01 19.35
CA ALA A 73 -26.93 39.48 20.70
C ALA A 73 -27.86 38.26 20.86
N LEU A 74 -29.08 38.37 20.35
CA LEU A 74 -30.04 37.26 20.37
C LEU A 74 -29.60 36.11 19.46
N GLN A 75 -29.04 36.43 18.29
CA GLN A 75 -28.49 35.42 17.37
C GLN A 75 -27.36 34.64 18.05
N ARG A 76 -26.42 35.33 18.71
CA ARG A 76 -25.32 34.66 19.44
C ARG A 76 -25.86 33.68 20.49
N GLN A 77 -26.82 34.12 21.31
CA GLN A 77 -27.41 33.29 22.36
C GLN A 77 -28.13 32.06 21.79
N ALA A 78 -28.97 32.25 20.77
CA ALA A 78 -29.72 31.16 20.15
C ALA A 78 -28.81 30.20 19.35
N ALA A 79 -27.79 30.72 18.67
CA ALA A 79 -26.86 29.94 17.87
C ALA A 79 -25.98 29.05 18.75
N ALA A 80 -25.47 29.59 19.88
CA ALA A 80 -24.71 28.80 20.85
C ALA A 80 -25.53 27.61 21.38
N ALA A 81 -26.79 27.85 21.76
CA ALA A 81 -27.66 26.80 22.29
C ALA A 81 -28.01 25.74 21.22
N LEU A 82 -28.37 26.16 20.01
CA LEU A 82 -28.68 25.25 18.90
C LEU A 82 -27.45 24.45 18.46
N GLY A 83 -26.29 25.10 18.34
CA GLY A 83 -25.03 24.46 17.96
C GLY A 83 -24.61 23.38 18.96
N ARG A 84 -24.67 23.67 20.27
CA ARG A 84 -24.39 22.68 21.33
C ARG A 84 -25.33 21.48 21.22
N ALA A 85 -26.64 21.71 21.07
CA ALA A 85 -27.62 20.64 20.97
C ALA A 85 -27.44 19.76 19.72
N LEU A 86 -27.09 20.36 18.58
CA LEU A 86 -26.78 19.64 17.34
C LEU A 86 -25.50 18.82 17.45
N TRP A 87 -24.46 19.38 18.08
CA TRP A 87 -23.21 18.66 18.33
C TRP A 87 -23.43 17.43 19.23
N GLU A 88 -24.13 17.61 20.36
CA GLU A 88 -24.45 16.50 21.27
C GLU A 88 -25.33 15.44 20.61
N ALA A 89 -26.28 15.85 19.75
CA ALA A 89 -27.09 14.91 18.98
C ALA A 89 -26.23 14.10 17.99
N ALA A 90 -25.34 14.76 17.23
CA ALA A 90 -24.44 14.08 16.29
C ALA A 90 -23.52 13.09 17.00
N LYS A 91 -22.98 13.47 18.16
CA LYS A 91 -22.14 12.60 18.99
C LYS A 91 -22.90 11.37 19.51
N ALA A 92 -24.15 11.54 19.93
CA ALA A 92 -24.98 10.45 20.43
C ALA A 92 -25.45 9.48 19.33
N GLU A 93 -25.72 9.98 18.12
CA GLU A 93 -26.10 9.16 16.95
C GLU A 93 -24.90 8.43 16.33
N GLY A 94 -23.68 8.94 16.55
CA GLY A 94 -22.46 8.46 15.93
C GLY A 94 -22.22 9.12 14.57
N ILE A 95 -20.94 9.29 14.21
CA ILE A 95 -20.52 9.98 13.00
C ILE A 95 -19.85 8.97 12.08
N ALA A 96 -20.60 8.42 11.12
CA ALA A 96 -20.10 7.38 10.22
C ALA A 96 -20.12 7.82 8.76
N THR A 97 -21.12 8.61 8.36
CA THR A 97 -21.33 9.01 6.97
C THR A 97 -20.94 10.45 6.71
N GLU A 98 -20.75 10.82 5.46
CA GLU A 98 -20.51 12.23 5.09
C GLU A 98 -21.69 13.14 5.46
N ARG A 99 -22.91 12.60 5.46
CA ARG A 99 -24.09 13.33 5.94
C ARG A 99 -23.99 13.68 7.43
N ASP A 100 -23.44 12.77 8.24
CA ASP A 100 -23.25 13.01 9.67
C ASP A 100 -22.15 14.05 9.89
N ARG A 101 -21.06 13.98 9.13
CA ARG A 101 -20.00 15.01 9.16
C ARG A 101 -20.53 16.38 8.76
N GLN A 102 -21.42 16.45 7.77
CA GLN A 102 -22.04 17.72 7.38
C GLN A 102 -22.88 18.33 8.51
N ARG A 103 -23.61 17.51 9.28
CA ARG A 103 -24.33 17.98 10.48
C ARG A 103 -23.39 18.52 11.55
N VAL A 104 -22.20 17.91 11.71
CA VAL A 104 -21.17 18.41 12.63
C VAL A 104 -20.62 19.77 12.16
N ARG A 105 -20.37 19.94 10.87
CA ARG A 105 -19.97 21.25 10.30
C ARG A 105 -21.05 22.32 10.53
N GLU A 106 -22.32 21.98 10.31
CA GLU A 106 -23.45 22.88 10.61
C GLU A 106 -23.53 23.25 12.10
N ALA A 107 -23.29 22.29 13.00
CA ALA A 107 -23.23 22.55 14.44
C ALA A 107 -22.06 23.49 14.79
N SER A 108 -20.88 23.25 14.21
CA SER A 108 -19.70 24.10 14.39
C SER A 108 -19.94 25.54 13.93
N ASP A 109 -20.54 25.74 12.75
CA ASP A 109 -20.88 27.08 12.25
C ASP A 109 -21.78 27.86 13.22
N LEU A 110 -22.75 27.18 13.84
CA LEU A 110 -23.63 27.77 14.85
C LEU A 110 -22.89 28.06 16.16
N LEU A 111 -21.94 27.21 16.55
CA LEU A 111 -21.10 27.44 17.73
C LEU A 111 -20.17 28.64 17.54
N VAL A 112 -19.57 28.81 16.35
CA VAL A 112 -18.77 30.00 15.99
C VAL A 112 -19.62 31.26 16.04
N ARG A 113 -20.84 31.25 15.46
CA ARG A 113 -21.79 32.37 15.58
C ARG A 113 -22.21 32.64 17.03
N GLY A 114 -22.21 31.60 17.84
CA GLY A 114 -22.49 31.62 19.28
C GLY A 114 -21.33 32.03 20.16
N ASP A 115 -20.16 32.37 19.60
CA ASP A 115 -18.93 32.73 20.33
C ASP A 115 -18.36 31.57 21.17
N ASP A 116 -18.73 30.32 20.84
CA ASP A 116 -18.27 29.09 21.49
C ASP A 116 -17.22 28.37 20.64
N HIS A 117 -16.14 29.10 20.37
CA HIS A 117 -15.04 28.69 19.49
C HIS A 117 -14.31 27.42 19.95
N ALA A 118 -14.26 27.19 21.25
CA ALA A 118 -13.64 25.98 21.82
C ALA A 118 -14.40 24.72 21.40
N LEU A 119 -15.72 24.72 21.56
CA LEU A 119 -16.54 23.56 21.20
C LEU A 119 -16.69 23.41 19.68
N ALA A 120 -16.71 24.52 18.94
CA ALA A 120 -16.71 24.51 17.47
C ALA A 120 -15.48 23.78 16.92
N GLY A 121 -14.29 24.11 17.42
CA GLY A 121 -13.06 23.42 17.03
C GLY A 121 -13.03 21.95 17.46
N GLU A 122 -13.48 21.63 18.68
CA GLU A 122 -13.56 20.24 19.16
C GLU A 122 -14.48 19.37 18.28
N ALA A 123 -15.62 19.93 17.85
CA ALA A 123 -16.54 19.25 16.94
C ALA A 123 -15.89 18.95 15.58
N LEU A 124 -15.12 19.90 15.04
CA LEU A 124 -14.41 19.74 13.76
C LEU A 124 -13.24 18.76 13.86
N GLU A 125 -12.48 18.78 14.96
CA GLU A 125 -11.42 17.79 15.21
C GLU A 125 -11.99 16.36 15.30
N ALA A 126 -13.20 16.20 15.86
CA ALA A 126 -13.84 14.89 15.98
C ALA A 126 -14.19 14.26 14.63
N ILE A 127 -14.26 15.05 13.55
CA ILE A 127 -14.46 14.57 12.18
C ILE A 127 -13.19 14.60 11.33
N GLY A 128 -12.04 14.94 11.92
CA GLY A 128 -10.74 15.04 11.23
C GLY A 128 -10.55 16.30 10.38
N ASP A 129 -11.42 17.30 10.52
CA ASP A 129 -11.35 18.56 9.76
C ASP A 129 -10.46 19.58 10.50
N HIS A 130 -9.16 19.27 10.57
CA HIS A 130 -8.20 19.98 11.41
C HIS A 130 -7.97 21.43 10.97
N LEU A 131 -7.93 21.70 9.66
CA LEU A 131 -7.86 23.06 9.12
C LEU A 131 -9.09 23.90 9.52
N ALA A 132 -10.30 23.35 9.41
CA ALA A 132 -11.50 24.08 9.85
C ALA A 132 -11.51 24.29 11.37
N ALA A 133 -11.04 23.31 12.15
CA ALA A 133 -10.90 23.44 13.60
C ALA A 133 -9.94 24.57 13.98
N ALA A 134 -8.78 24.66 13.30
CA ALA A 134 -7.81 25.74 13.48
C ALA A 134 -8.45 27.11 13.22
N ASN A 135 -9.24 27.24 12.15
CA ASN A 135 -9.97 28.47 11.85
C ASN A 135 -10.98 28.84 12.94
N ALA A 136 -11.70 27.85 13.48
CA ALA A 136 -12.64 28.07 14.58
C ALA A 136 -11.92 28.52 15.87
N TYR A 137 -10.79 27.89 16.22
CA TYR A 137 -9.96 28.28 17.36
C TYR A 137 -9.34 29.68 17.19
N SER A 138 -8.87 30.00 15.99
CA SER A 138 -8.31 31.31 15.64
C SER A 138 -9.33 32.43 15.85
N ALA A 139 -10.58 32.23 15.41
CA ALA A 139 -11.66 33.18 15.60
C ALA A 139 -11.96 33.49 17.09
N GLY A 140 -11.72 32.52 17.98
CA GLY A 140 -11.87 32.69 19.43
C GLY A 140 -10.59 33.12 20.18
N GLY A 141 -9.48 33.38 19.48
CA GLY A 141 -8.19 33.71 20.10
C GLY A 141 -7.53 32.54 20.84
N LEU A 142 -7.92 31.29 20.55
CA LEU A 142 -7.41 30.08 21.20
C LEU A 142 -6.13 29.60 20.49
N VAL A 143 -5.05 30.38 20.60
CA VAL A 143 -3.82 30.19 19.83
C VAL A 143 -3.21 28.80 19.99
N GLU A 144 -3.07 28.29 21.23
CA GLU A 144 -2.47 26.97 21.47
C GLU A 144 -3.25 25.83 20.80
N ARG A 145 -4.58 25.89 20.83
CA ARG A 145 -5.44 24.89 20.18
C ARG A 145 -5.41 25.02 18.65
N MET A 146 -5.35 26.24 18.14
CA MET A 146 -5.17 26.51 16.71
C MET A 146 -3.86 25.90 16.19
N GLU A 147 -2.74 26.16 16.86
CA GLU A 147 -1.43 25.62 16.48
C GLU A 147 -1.41 24.08 16.53
N ALA A 148 -2.00 23.49 17.57
CA ALA A 148 -2.11 22.04 17.68
C ALA A 148 -2.97 21.42 16.56
N ALA A 149 -4.05 22.09 16.15
CA ALA A 149 -4.88 21.64 15.04
C ALA A 149 -4.14 21.76 13.69
N LEU A 150 -3.44 22.87 13.44
CA LEU A 150 -2.63 23.03 12.23
C LEU A 150 -1.51 21.98 12.15
N ALA A 151 -0.84 21.68 13.26
CA ALA A 151 0.18 20.64 13.30
C ALA A 151 -0.38 19.26 12.89
N LYS A 152 -1.60 18.91 13.33
CA LYS A 152 -2.26 17.66 12.91
C LYS A 152 -2.64 17.68 11.43
N ASP A 153 -3.06 18.81 10.89
CA ASP A 153 -3.39 18.97 9.47
C ASP A 153 -2.13 18.81 8.59
N ASP A 154 -1.04 19.46 8.99
CA ASP A 154 0.27 19.35 8.35
C ASP A 154 0.81 17.91 8.41
N ASP A 155 0.71 17.24 9.56
CA ASP A 155 1.12 15.84 9.72
C ASP A 155 0.30 14.91 8.81
N ALA A 156 -1.03 15.11 8.75
CA ALA A 156 -1.91 14.32 7.88
C ALA A 156 -1.61 14.56 6.40
N ALA A 157 -1.39 15.82 5.99
CA ALA A 157 -0.99 16.16 4.63
C ALA A 157 0.39 15.59 4.28
N GLY A 158 1.33 15.61 5.24
CA GLY A 158 2.65 15.02 5.13
C GLY A 158 2.59 13.50 4.92
N GLN A 159 1.78 12.80 5.72
CA GLN A 159 1.55 11.36 5.57
C GLN A 159 0.93 11.01 4.21
N ALA A 160 -0.10 11.75 3.78
CA ALA A 160 -0.74 11.53 2.48
C ALA A 160 0.21 11.77 1.31
N ARG A 161 1.10 12.77 1.42
CA ARG A 161 2.13 13.02 0.42
C ARG A 161 3.19 11.90 0.41
N GLU A 162 3.66 11.48 1.57
CA GLU A 162 4.62 10.37 1.70
C GLU A 162 4.05 9.07 1.13
N GLU A 163 2.77 8.77 1.38
CA GLU A 163 2.05 7.63 0.79
C GLU A 163 2.06 7.71 -0.75
N ALA A 164 1.68 8.87 -1.30
CA ALA A 164 1.62 9.09 -2.74
C ALA A 164 3.02 9.00 -3.41
N ASP A 165 4.02 9.65 -2.81
CA ASP A 165 5.40 9.65 -3.29
C ASP A 165 6.00 8.23 -3.24
N ALA A 166 5.76 7.49 -2.16
CA ALA A 166 6.20 6.09 -2.03
C ALA A 166 5.53 5.18 -3.07
N PHE A 167 4.22 5.31 -3.28
CA PHE A 167 3.53 4.48 -4.28
C PHE A 167 3.97 4.79 -5.72
N ALA A 168 4.20 6.06 -6.05
CA ALA A 168 4.78 6.47 -7.33
C ALA A 168 6.22 5.94 -7.51
N GLY A 169 7.00 5.93 -6.43
CA GLY A 169 8.32 5.32 -6.36
C GLY A 169 8.26 3.82 -6.67
N TYR A 170 7.34 3.08 -6.04
CA TYR A 170 7.09 1.67 -6.31
C TYR A 170 6.79 1.42 -7.80
N GLN A 171 5.85 2.17 -8.38
CA GLN A 171 5.46 2.02 -9.79
C GLN A 171 6.65 2.26 -10.73
N THR A 172 7.45 3.30 -10.44
CA THR A 172 8.63 3.63 -11.23
C THR A 172 9.67 2.52 -11.13
N ALA A 173 10.00 2.07 -9.92
CA ALA A 173 10.96 1.01 -9.67
C ALA A 173 10.53 -0.33 -10.29
N MET A 174 9.23 -0.64 -10.28
CA MET A 174 8.69 -1.81 -10.99
C MET A 174 8.89 -1.71 -12.50
N ARG A 175 8.64 -0.55 -13.09
CA ARG A 175 8.80 -0.35 -14.54
C ARG A 175 10.25 -0.49 -15.01
N VAL A 176 11.21 0.01 -14.23
CA VAL A 176 12.64 -0.07 -14.57
C VAL A 176 13.33 -1.34 -14.06
N GLY A 177 12.57 -2.29 -13.51
CA GLY A 177 13.09 -3.56 -13.02
C GLY A 177 13.99 -3.46 -11.79
N ARG A 178 13.80 -2.47 -10.90
CA ARG A 178 14.53 -2.34 -9.63
C ARG A 178 13.68 -2.86 -8.48
N ARG A 179 13.63 -4.19 -8.31
CA ARG A 179 12.64 -4.86 -7.46
C ARG A 179 12.89 -4.67 -5.97
N ASP A 180 14.15 -4.63 -5.54
CA ASP A 180 14.49 -4.33 -4.15
C ASP A 180 14.13 -2.87 -3.77
N GLU A 181 14.27 -1.92 -4.71
CA GLU A 181 13.80 -0.53 -4.54
C GLU A 181 12.27 -0.49 -4.48
N ALA A 182 11.58 -1.15 -5.43
CA ALA A 182 10.12 -1.25 -5.45
C ALA A 182 9.54 -1.83 -4.14
N ARG A 183 10.18 -2.86 -3.59
CA ARG A 183 9.83 -3.44 -2.30
C ARG A 183 10.00 -2.44 -1.16
N SER A 184 11.11 -1.70 -1.15
CA SER A 184 11.39 -0.69 -0.12
C SER A 184 10.36 0.45 -0.16
N GLU A 185 9.94 0.85 -1.35
CA GLU A 185 8.87 1.83 -1.56
C GLU A 185 7.50 1.35 -1.08
N LEU A 186 7.15 0.08 -1.31
CA LEU A 186 5.93 -0.50 -0.73
C LEU A 186 5.98 -0.53 0.81
N VAL A 187 7.14 -0.80 1.41
CA VAL A 187 7.30 -0.73 2.87
C VAL A 187 7.08 0.69 3.38
N ARG A 188 7.58 1.72 2.68
CA ARG A 188 7.31 3.13 2.99
C ARG A 188 5.81 3.46 2.89
N ALA A 189 5.15 3.05 1.81
CA ALA A 189 3.72 3.27 1.63
C ALA A 189 2.88 2.60 2.74
N VAL A 190 3.23 1.37 3.15
CA VAL A 190 2.57 0.68 4.26
C VAL A 190 2.74 1.42 5.59
N ALA A 191 3.88 2.07 5.82
CA ALA A 191 4.16 2.83 7.03
C ALA A 191 3.49 4.21 7.03
N ALA A 192 3.25 4.80 5.86
CA ALA A 192 2.72 6.14 5.70
C ALA A 192 1.20 6.24 5.90
N THR A 193 0.46 5.12 5.86
CA THR A 193 -1.00 5.12 5.90
C THR A 193 -1.60 4.11 6.89
N SER A 194 -2.72 4.46 7.50
CA SER A 194 -3.49 3.50 8.30
C SER A 194 -4.27 2.50 7.44
N ALA A 195 -4.56 2.83 6.17
CA ALA A 195 -5.35 2.04 5.24
C ALA A 195 -4.50 1.11 4.34
N ALA A 196 -3.40 0.56 4.86
CA ALA A 196 -2.36 -0.12 4.06
C ALA A 196 -2.71 -1.52 3.50
N ALA A 197 -3.98 -1.92 3.43
CA ALA A 197 -4.37 -3.28 3.03
C ALA A 197 -3.93 -3.63 1.60
N GLU A 198 -4.10 -2.70 0.66
CA GLU A 198 -3.69 -2.87 -0.74
C GLU A 198 -2.16 -2.97 -0.88
N TYR A 199 -1.42 -2.07 -0.23
CA TYR A 199 0.05 -2.08 -0.27
C TYR A 199 0.65 -3.35 0.34
N ARG A 200 0.07 -3.87 1.43
CA ARG A 200 0.48 -5.16 2.01
C ARG A 200 0.25 -6.32 1.05
N ARG A 201 -0.86 -6.32 0.32
CA ARG A 201 -1.11 -7.33 -0.72
C ARG A 201 -0.09 -7.25 -1.85
N LEU A 202 0.21 -6.06 -2.34
CA LEU A 202 1.24 -5.87 -3.38
C LEU A 202 2.63 -6.29 -2.89
N LEU A 203 2.96 -6.00 -1.63
CA LEU A 203 4.23 -6.38 -1.02
C LEU A 203 4.36 -7.92 -0.93
N ASP A 204 3.32 -8.61 -0.48
CA ASP A 204 3.28 -10.08 -0.41
C ASP A 204 3.40 -10.73 -1.80
N GLN A 205 2.71 -10.17 -2.80
CA GLN A 205 2.81 -10.60 -4.19
C GLN A 205 4.23 -10.43 -4.72
N LEU A 206 4.86 -9.28 -4.48
CA LEU A 206 6.23 -9.02 -4.88
C LEU A 206 7.20 -9.97 -4.18
N ASP A 207 7.11 -10.11 -2.85
CA ASP A 207 7.96 -10.99 -2.05
C ASP A 207 7.86 -12.46 -2.50
N THR A 208 6.68 -12.91 -2.91
CA THR A 208 6.47 -14.26 -3.47
C THR A 208 7.10 -14.43 -4.86
N ALA A 209 7.12 -13.37 -5.68
CA ALA A 209 7.71 -13.37 -7.01
C ALA A 209 9.24 -13.18 -6.99
N MET A 210 9.78 -12.64 -5.89
CA MET A 210 11.22 -12.40 -5.74
C MET A 210 12.05 -13.66 -5.89
N LEU A 211 13.01 -13.61 -6.81
CA LEU A 211 14.06 -14.63 -6.94
C LEU A 211 15.23 -14.28 -6.02
N THR A 212 15.46 -15.12 -5.01
CA THR A 212 16.50 -14.95 -3.97
C THR A 212 17.55 -16.06 -3.94
N ALA A 213 17.26 -17.21 -4.56
CA ALA A 213 18.04 -18.43 -4.39
C ALA A 213 19.29 -18.51 -5.29
N GLY A 214 19.60 -17.47 -6.07
CA GLY A 214 20.69 -17.53 -7.05
C GLY A 214 20.39 -18.46 -8.22
N LYS A 215 19.11 -18.65 -8.55
CA LYS A 215 18.62 -19.47 -9.67
C LYS A 215 17.51 -18.71 -10.40
N VAL A 216 17.48 -18.82 -11.73
CA VAL A 216 16.37 -18.35 -12.56
C VAL A 216 16.09 -19.33 -13.69
N GLU A 217 14.82 -19.60 -13.95
CA GLU A 217 14.35 -20.39 -15.09
C GLU A 217 13.99 -19.48 -16.25
N LEU A 218 14.58 -19.73 -17.42
CA LEU A 218 14.30 -19.00 -18.65
C LEU A 218 13.53 -19.91 -19.61
N LYS A 219 12.21 -19.71 -19.69
CA LYS A 219 11.30 -20.55 -20.46
C LYS A 219 11.05 -19.91 -21.82
N ARG A 220 11.40 -20.63 -22.88
CA ARG A 220 11.21 -20.18 -24.26
C ARG A 220 10.15 -21.02 -24.93
N ARG A 221 9.25 -20.39 -25.69
CA ARG A 221 8.18 -21.11 -26.40
C ARG A 221 8.78 -22.17 -27.32
N THR A 222 8.31 -23.42 -27.20
CA THR A 222 8.75 -24.59 -27.99
C THR A 222 10.25 -24.96 -27.92
N LYS A 223 11.03 -24.32 -27.05
CA LYS A 223 12.45 -24.64 -26.86
C LYS A 223 12.69 -25.27 -25.48
N PRO A 224 13.75 -26.06 -25.33
CA PRO A 224 14.13 -26.59 -24.01
C PRO A 224 14.40 -25.48 -22.99
N LEU A 225 14.07 -25.79 -21.73
CA LEU A 225 14.31 -24.94 -20.57
C LEU A 225 15.79 -24.60 -20.42
N ILE A 226 16.08 -23.36 -20.07
CA ILE A 226 17.39 -22.94 -19.56
C ILE A 226 17.24 -22.62 -18.08
N VAL A 227 18.16 -23.13 -17.27
CA VAL A 227 18.33 -22.72 -15.88
C VAL A 227 19.64 -21.94 -15.78
N ALA A 228 19.60 -20.72 -15.27
CA ALA A 228 20.80 -19.94 -14.98
C ALA A 228 21.03 -19.89 -13.46
N CYS A 229 22.27 -20.11 -13.01
CA CYS A 229 22.61 -20.16 -11.59
C CYS A 229 23.85 -19.31 -11.24
N GLY A 230 23.80 -18.66 -10.08
CA GLY A 230 24.90 -17.96 -9.42
C GLY A 230 25.31 -18.62 -8.11
N ALA A 231 24.87 -19.85 -7.86
CA ALA A 231 25.03 -20.54 -6.59
C ALA A 231 26.40 -21.27 -6.50
N PRO A 232 26.98 -21.39 -5.29
CA PRO A 232 28.25 -22.09 -5.09
C PRO A 232 28.14 -23.62 -5.28
N LYS A 233 26.92 -24.15 -5.22
CA LYS A 233 26.61 -25.58 -5.38
C LYS A 233 25.37 -25.74 -6.24
N LEU A 234 25.39 -26.75 -7.09
CA LEU A 234 24.37 -27.04 -8.07
C LEU A 234 23.98 -28.52 -7.95
N ALA A 235 22.77 -28.79 -7.50
CA ALA A 235 22.24 -30.13 -7.39
C ALA A 235 21.68 -30.62 -8.72
N LEU A 236 22.04 -31.85 -9.09
CA LEU A 236 21.59 -32.54 -10.30
C LEU A 236 20.81 -33.79 -9.87
N GLY A 237 19.60 -33.98 -10.38
CA GLY A 237 18.82 -35.16 -10.05
C GLY A 237 17.38 -35.10 -10.53
N ARG A 238 16.58 -36.12 -10.21
CA ARG A 238 15.17 -36.17 -10.62
C ARG A 238 14.22 -35.44 -9.67
N ASP A 239 14.70 -35.01 -8.51
CA ASP A 239 13.90 -34.25 -7.55
C ASP A 239 13.64 -32.83 -8.09
N PRO A 240 12.40 -32.33 -8.10
CA PRO A 240 12.09 -30.96 -8.52
C PRO A 240 12.83 -29.86 -7.74
N LEU A 241 13.37 -30.19 -6.56
CA LEU A 241 14.18 -29.27 -5.77
C LEU A 241 15.64 -29.15 -6.26
N CYS A 242 16.06 -29.97 -7.24
CA CYS A 242 17.39 -29.85 -7.83
C CYS A 242 17.48 -28.62 -8.74
N ASP A 243 18.69 -28.05 -8.85
CA ASP A 243 18.95 -26.92 -9.74
C ASP A 243 18.69 -27.29 -11.20
N LEU A 244 19.21 -28.44 -11.62
CA LEU A 244 18.86 -29.08 -12.89
C LEU A 244 18.09 -30.38 -12.64
N THR A 245 16.77 -30.32 -12.85
CA THR A 245 15.86 -31.46 -12.72
C THR A 245 15.87 -32.32 -13.99
N LEU A 246 16.11 -33.62 -13.84
CA LEU A 246 16.26 -34.59 -14.93
C LEU A 246 15.32 -35.79 -14.72
N ARG A 247 14.32 -35.94 -15.58
CA ARG A 247 13.21 -36.90 -15.53
C ARG A 247 13.58 -38.26 -16.14
N ALA A 248 14.77 -38.76 -15.82
CA ALA A 248 15.22 -40.08 -16.26
C ALA A 248 15.08 -41.12 -15.12
N GLY A 249 14.59 -42.33 -15.44
CA GLY A 249 14.29 -43.37 -14.45
C GLY A 249 15.51 -43.86 -13.67
N GLY A 250 16.69 -43.86 -14.32
CA GLY A 250 17.97 -44.22 -13.72
C GLY A 250 18.60 -43.12 -12.84
N VAL A 251 17.99 -41.95 -12.73
CA VAL A 251 18.55 -40.81 -11.98
C VAL A 251 18.00 -40.79 -10.55
N SER A 252 18.89 -40.76 -9.56
CA SER A 252 18.55 -40.56 -8.13
C SER A 252 17.92 -39.19 -7.88
N ARG A 253 17.16 -39.05 -6.77
CA ARG A 253 16.49 -37.78 -6.39
C ARG A 253 17.47 -36.62 -6.37
N GLN A 254 18.54 -36.77 -5.59
CA GLN A 254 19.76 -35.99 -5.68
C GLN A 254 20.83 -36.98 -6.12
N HIS A 255 21.40 -36.79 -7.30
CA HIS A 255 22.28 -37.77 -7.94
C HIS A 255 23.73 -37.31 -7.89
N ALA A 256 23.97 -36.08 -8.33
CA ALA A 256 25.28 -35.49 -8.35
C ALA A 256 25.19 -34.03 -7.91
N GLU A 257 26.32 -33.48 -7.52
CA GLU A 257 26.48 -32.06 -7.24
C GLU A 257 27.65 -31.53 -8.06
N ILE A 258 27.48 -30.33 -8.59
CA ILE A 258 28.59 -29.54 -9.09
C ILE A 258 28.80 -28.37 -8.14
N GLU A 259 30.00 -28.22 -7.60
CA GLU A 259 30.37 -27.11 -6.72
C GLU A 259 31.43 -26.23 -7.39
N TRP A 260 31.40 -24.93 -7.14
CA TRP A 260 32.54 -24.07 -7.44
C TRP A 260 33.55 -24.18 -6.28
N SER A 261 34.72 -24.75 -6.55
CA SER A 261 35.77 -24.98 -5.54
C SER A 261 37.14 -24.55 -6.06
N GLY A 262 37.82 -23.67 -5.32
CA GLY A 262 39.01 -22.99 -5.82
C GLY A 262 38.65 -22.11 -7.01
N ASP A 263 39.16 -22.47 -8.19
CA ASP A 263 38.95 -21.76 -9.45
C ASP A 263 38.31 -22.64 -10.54
N ALA A 264 37.63 -23.73 -10.15
CA ALA A 264 37.00 -24.65 -11.09
C ALA A 264 35.64 -25.16 -10.58
N PHE A 265 34.79 -25.58 -11.52
CA PHE A 265 33.63 -26.40 -11.21
C PHE A 265 34.07 -27.84 -10.98
N VAL A 266 33.57 -28.45 -9.91
CA VAL A 266 33.94 -29.80 -9.49
C VAL A 266 32.69 -30.66 -9.39
N LEU A 267 32.66 -31.76 -10.15
CA LEU A 267 31.59 -32.75 -10.13
C LEU A 267 31.85 -33.79 -9.04
N ARG A 268 30.80 -34.15 -8.29
CA ARG A 268 30.81 -35.28 -7.36
C ARG A 268 29.50 -36.04 -7.40
N ASP A 269 29.58 -37.35 -7.23
CA ASP A 269 28.42 -38.22 -7.02
C ASP A 269 27.92 -38.10 -5.56
N LEU A 270 26.61 -38.16 -5.36
CA LEU A 270 25.96 -38.07 -4.04
C LEU A 270 25.45 -39.43 -3.55
N ASP A 271 26.29 -40.47 -3.66
CA ASP A 271 25.95 -41.86 -3.32
C ASP A 271 24.71 -42.34 -4.09
N SER A 272 24.74 -42.08 -5.40
CA SER A 272 23.62 -42.35 -6.30
C SER A 272 23.50 -43.86 -6.57
N ARG A 273 22.27 -44.35 -6.78
CA ARG A 273 22.02 -45.78 -6.98
C ARG A 273 22.80 -46.40 -8.16
N ASN A 274 22.90 -45.66 -9.26
CA ASN A 274 23.47 -46.15 -10.51
C ASN A 274 24.85 -45.53 -10.82
N GLY A 275 25.36 -44.68 -9.93
CA GLY A 275 26.63 -44.00 -10.09
C GLY A 275 26.64 -42.88 -11.15
N THR A 276 27.66 -42.05 -11.07
CA THR A 276 28.01 -41.04 -12.07
C THR A 276 29.25 -41.51 -12.84
N SER A 277 29.30 -41.29 -14.16
CA SER A 277 30.49 -41.55 -14.98
C SER A 277 30.94 -40.30 -15.74
N LEU A 278 32.24 -40.13 -15.96
CA LEU A 278 32.83 -39.06 -16.75
C LEU A 278 33.63 -39.68 -17.90
N ALA A 279 33.34 -39.29 -19.13
CA ALA A 279 33.93 -39.90 -20.34
C ALA A 279 33.81 -41.44 -20.38
N GLY A 280 32.70 -41.99 -19.85
CA GLY A 280 32.44 -43.42 -19.78
C GLY A 280 33.13 -44.17 -18.62
N MET A 281 33.95 -43.49 -17.82
CA MET A 281 34.61 -44.07 -16.65
C MET A 281 33.84 -43.72 -15.38
N PRO A 282 33.58 -44.66 -14.45
CA PRO A 282 32.95 -44.36 -13.16
C PRO A 282 33.72 -43.28 -12.41
N LEU A 283 32.99 -42.32 -11.84
CA LEU A 283 33.55 -41.21 -11.09
C LEU A 283 34.12 -41.71 -9.75
N ALA A 284 35.37 -41.38 -9.45
CA ALA A 284 35.98 -41.64 -8.15
C ALA A 284 36.18 -40.32 -7.39
N GLY A 285 35.34 -40.05 -6.40
CA GLY A 285 35.44 -38.85 -5.57
C GLY A 285 35.02 -37.57 -6.30
N ARG A 286 35.85 -36.53 -6.18
CA ARG A 286 35.61 -35.18 -6.72
C ARG A 286 36.47 -34.96 -7.96
N VAL A 287 35.87 -34.59 -9.08
CA VAL A 287 36.60 -34.39 -10.35
C VAL A 287 36.33 -33.00 -10.92
N PRO A 288 37.37 -32.19 -11.19
CA PRO A 288 37.23 -30.91 -11.88
C PRO A 288 36.68 -31.08 -13.30
N LEU A 289 35.70 -30.25 -13.66
CA LEU A 289 35.19 -30.10 -15.03
C LEU A 289 36.04 -29.04 -15.74
N VAL A 290 36.87 -29.46 -16.68
CA VAL A 290 37.80 -28.59 -17.42
C VAL A 290 37.54 -28.69 -18.91
N GLY A 291 37.51 -27.55 -19.61
CA GLY A 291 37.22 -27.50 -21.04
C GLY A 291 35.83 -28.05 -21.34
N SER A 292 35.72 -28.97 -22.28
CA SER A 292 34.45 -29.63 -22.61
C SER A 292 34.53 -31.13 -22.47
N GLY A 293 33.37 -31.75 -22.28
CA GLY A 293 33.28 -33.21 -22.17
C GLY A 293 31.86 -33.68 -21.94
N ARG A 294 31.74 -34.94 -21.51
CA ARG A 294 30.45 -35.58 -21.24
C ARG A 294 30.53 -36.41 -19.96
N PHE A 295 29.53 -36.27 -19.11
CA PHE A 295 29.28 -37.14 -17.97
C PHE A 295 27.89 -37.77 -18.07
N ALA A 296 27.66 -38.85 -17.34
CA ALA A 296 26.37 -39.54 -17.29
C ALA A 296 25.92 -39.73 -15.84
N LEU A 297 24.62 -39.54 -15.61
CA LEU A 297 23.95 -39.88 -14.35
C LEU A 297 23.20 -41.20 -14.54
N GLY A 298 23.77 -42.30 -14.04
CA GLY A 298 23.41 -43.65 -14.49
C GLY A 298 23.66 -43.86 -15.98
N ASP A 299 22.97 -44.85 -16.58
CA ASP A 299 23.28 -45.31 -17.95
C ASP A 299 22.59 -44.51 -19.06
N GLU A 300 21.47 -43.85 -18.75
CA GLU A 300 20.58 -43.25 -19.76
C GLU A 300 20.61 -41.72 -19.81
N CYS A 301 21.12 -41.05 -18.76
CA CYS A 301 21.10 -39.60 -18.66
C CYS A 301 22.48 -39.01 -18.99
N LEU A 302 22.72 -38.78 -20.28
CA LEU A 302 23.95 -38.18 -20.79
C LEU A 302 23.88 -36.64 -20.75
N LEU A 303 24.91 -36.03 -20.18
CA LEU A 303 25.05 -34.58 -20.01
C LEU A 303 26.36 -34.12 -20.66
N ASP A 304 26.26 -33.26 -21.66
CA ASP A 304 27.39 -32.54 -22.23
C ASP A 304 27.73 -31.35 -21.35
N PHE A 305 29.01 -31.07 -21.13
CA PHE A 305 29.45 -29.87 -20.43
C PHE A 305 30.52 -29.10 -21.19
N GLU A 306 30.57 -27.80 -20.93
CA GLU A 306 31.61 -26.89 -21.37
C GLU A 306 31.90 -25.89 -20.26
N CYS A 307 33.17 -25.69 -19.94
CA CYS A 307 33.66 -24.76 -18.93
C CYS A 307 34.68 -23.83 -19.58
N THR A 308 34.28 -22.57 -19.78
CA THR A 308 35.07 -21.53 -20.45
C THR A 308 34.95 -20.24 -19.64
N ASP A 309 36.08 -19.59 -19.33
CA ASP A 309 36.14 -18.31 -18.61
C ASP A 309 35.34 -18.28 -17.28
N GLY A 310 35.35 -19.38 -16.55
CA GLY A 310 34.63 -19.50 -15.27
C GLY A 310 33.11 -19.64 -15.40
N VAL A 311 32.62 -19.91 -16.61
CA VAL A 311 31.21 -20.21 -16.91
C VAL A 311 31.09 -21.69 -17.26
N LEU A 312 30.22 -22.40 -16.55
CA LEU A 312 29.86 -23.78 -16.85
C LEU A 312 28.53 -23.82 -17.59
N VAL A 313 28.49 -24.57 -18.68
CA VAL A 313 27.28 -24.97 -19.37
C VAL A 313 27.15 -26.48 -19.26
N VAL A 314 25.98 -26.96 -18.84
CA VAL A 314 25.61 -28.38 -18.84
C VAL A 314 24.35 -28.54 -19.68
N ARG A 315 24.31 -29.52 -20.59
CA ARG A 315 23.17 -29.75 -21.48
C ARG A 315 22.82 -31.23 -21.54
N ALA A 316 21.54 -31.54 -21.40
CA ALA A 316 21.04 -32.89 -21.60
C ALA A 316 21.12 -33.30 -23.08
N ALA A 317 21.91 -34.34 -23.37
CA ALA A 317 22.18 -34.80 -24.73
C ALA A 317 21.03 -35.65 -25.30
N GLY A 318 20.21 -36.27 -24.45
CA GLY A 318 19.15 -37.19 -24.84
C GLY A 318 18.02 -37.30 -23.80
N GLY A 319 17.10 -38.25 -24.02
CA GLY A 319 15.97 -38.51 -23.12
C GLY A 319 14.86 -37.45 -23.17
N LEU A 320 13.97 -37.49 -22.17
CA LEU A 320 12.81 -36.59 -22.06
C LEU A 320 13.18 -35.11 -21.86
N ASP A 321 14.38 -34.85 -21.33
CA ASP A 321 14.89 -33.50 -21.07
C ASP A 321 15.91 -33.07 -22.11
N ARG A 322 15.95 -33.73 -23.27
CA ARG A 322 16.90 -33.41 -24.33
C ARG A 322 16.90 -31.91 -24.64
N GLY A 323 18.09 -31.32 -24.58
CA GLY A 323 18.35 -29.93 -24.87
C GLY A 323 18.16 -28.98 -23.68
N VAL A 324 17.56 -29.41 -22.56
CA VAL A 324 17.52 -28.63 -21.32
C VAL A 324 18.95 -28.32 -20.92
N ALA A 325 19.20 -27.06 -20.57
CA ALA A 325 20.53 -26.58 -20.24
C ALA A 325 20.56 -25.88 -18.89
N LEU A 326 21.64 -26.09 -18.16
CA LEU A 326 22.04 -25.27 -17.03
C LEU A 326 23.26 -24.45 -17.44
N ILE A 327 23.26 -23.16 -17.11
CA ILE A 327 24.42 -22.28 -17.22
C ILE A 327 24.72 -21.67 -15.85
N ALA A 328 25.97 -21.72 -15.42
CA ALA A 328 26.36 -21.25 -14.11
C ALA A 328 27.67 -20.47 -14.14
N ALA A 329 27.73 -19.46 -13.28
CA ALA A 329 28.95 -18.74 -12.94
C ALA A 329 28.96 -18.46 -11.44
N ARG A 330 30.10 -17.99 -10.92
CA ARG A 330 30.18 -17.53 -9.53
C ARG A 330 29.24 -16.33 -9.28
N ASP A 331 28.68 -16.22 -8.08
CA ASP A 331 27.92 -15.02 -7.67
C ASP A 331 28.77 -13.75 -7.89
N ALA A 332 28.11 -12.65 -8.27
CA ALA A 332 28.72 -11.39 -8.68
C ALA A 332 29.58 -11.43 -9.97
N THR A 333 29.73 -12.58 -10.63
CA THR A 333 30.37 -12.66 -11.95
C THR A 333 29.31 -12.49 -13.04
N ARG A 334 29.55 -11.55 -13.97
CA ARG A 334 28.75 -11.40 -15.20
C ARG A 334 29.13 -12.50 -16.18
N PHE A 335 28.13 -13.10 -16.83
CA PHE A 335 28.33 -14.09 -17.88
C PHE A 335 27.31 -13.95 -19.01
N ASP A 336 27.74 -14.27 -20.23
CA ASP A 336 26.91 -14.24 -21.43
C ASP A 336 26.04 -15.50 -21.53
N LEU A 337 24.79 -15.35 -21.97
CA LEU A 337 23.87 -16.45 -22.24
C LEU A 337 23.99 -16.96 -23.69
N ALA A 338 24.95 -16.45 -24.47
CA ALA A 338 25.20 -16.86 -25.85
C ALA A 338 25.46 -18.38 -25.99
N PRO A 339 26.20 -19.06 -25.08
CA PRO A 339 26.39 -20.51 -25.13
C PRO A 339 25.09 -21.34 -25.03
N VAL A 340 24.02 -20.74 -24.50
CA VAL A 340 22.68 -21.35 -24.43
C VAL A 340 21.70 -20.81 -25.48
N GLY A 341 22.22 -20.03 -26.43
CA GLY A 341 21.48 -19.50 -27.57
C GLY A 341 20.65 -18.27 -27.25
N LEU A 342 21.07 -17.45 -26.29
CA LEU A 342 20.44 -16.18 -25.92
C LEU A 342 21.46 -15.05 -26.02
N GLY A 343 21.18 -13.99 -26.77
CA GLY A 343 22.07 -12.83 -26.89
C GLY A 343 22.12 -11.91 -25.66
N LEU A 344 21.64 -12.39 -24.52
CA LEU A 344 21.52 -11.66 -23.25
C LEU A 344 22.71 -12.00 -22.34
N ASP A 345 22.85 -11.25 -21.25
CA ASP A 345 23.80 -11.58 -20.19
C ASP A 345 23.14 -11.53 -18.81
N LEU A 346 23.80 -12.13 -17.83
CA LEU A 346 23.27 -12.23 -16.49
C LEU A 346 24.38 -12.03 -15.46
N VAL A 347 24.04 -11.43 -14.33
CA VAL A 347 24.86 -11.41 -13.13
C VAL A 347 23.97 -11.70 -11.94
N PHE A 348 24.41 -12.53 -11.03
CA PHE A 348 23.74 -12.68 -9.75
C PHE A 348 24.35 -11.71 -8.75
N GLN A 349 23.51 -11.02 -7.96
CA GLN A 349 23.96 -10.17 -6.86
C GLN A 349 23.21 -10.59 -5.61
N ARG A 350 23.89 -11.23 -4.65
CA ARG A 350 23.25 -11.74 -3.43
C ARG A 350 22.07 -12.67 -3.75
N GLY A 351 22.25 -13.52 -4.76
CA GLY A 351 21.23 -14.45 -5.24
C GLY A 351 20.13 -13.83 -6.12
N ARG A 352 20.14 -12.51 -6.36
CA ARG A 352 19.21 -11.82 -7.28
C ARG A 352 19.71 -11.94 -8.73
N PRO A 353 18.92 -12.44 -9.67
CA PRO A 353 19.27 -12.41 -11.09
C PRO A 353 19.09 -11.01 -11.68
N LEU A 354 20.17 -10.40 -12.18
CA LEU A 354 20.14 -9.14 -12.92
C LEU A 354 20.46 -9.40 -14.39
N LEU A 355 19.45 -9.22 -15.25
CA LEU A 355 19.55 -9.41 -16.69
C LEU A 355 20.00 -8.12 -17.37
N GLY A 356 20.95 -8.22 -18.29
CA GLY A 356 21.31 -7.15 -19.21
C GLY A 356 21.07 -7.56 -20.66
N ARG A 357 21.02 -6.56 -21.55
CA ARG A 357 20.80 -6.80 -22.99
C ARG A 357 21.93 -7.56 -23.69
N GLY A 358 23.09 -7.74 -23.04
CA GLY A 358 24.21 -8.49 -23.60
C GLY A 358 24.65 -7.98 -24.97
N THR A 359 24.63 -8.87 -25.96
CA THR A 359 24.92 -8.57 -27.37
C THR A 359 23.67 -8.31 -28.21
N SER A 360 22.47 -8.50 -27.65
CA SER A 360 21.20 -8.22 -28.32
C SER A 360 20.98 -6.71 -28.47
N ARG A 361 20.66 -6.30 -29.70
CA ARG A 361 20.39 -4.89 -30.03
C ARG A 361 18.99 -4.44 -29.61
N ASP A 362 18.02 -5.32 -29.81
CA ASP A 362 16.61 -5.10 -29.52
C ASP A 362 16.14 -6.08 -28.44
N VAL A 363 15.93 -5.54 -27.24
CA VAL A 363 15.41 -6.30 -26.09
C VAL A 363 14.24 -5.51 -25.50
N THR A 364 13.14 -6.20 -25.21
CA THR A 364 12.05 -5.64 -24.40
C THR A 364 11.90 -6.42 -23.10
N PHE A 365 11.55 -5.71 -22.04
CA PHE A 365 11.28 -6.22 -20.70
C PHE A 365 9.90 -5.72 -20.28
N ASN A 366 8.95 -6.64 -20.08
CA ASN A 366 7.55 -6.33 -19.76
C ASN A 366 6.97 -5.23 -20.68
N ASP A 367 7.13 -5.43 -21.99
CA ASP A 367 6.66 -4.53 -23.06
C ASP A 367 7.38 -3.17 -23.18
N GLU A 368 8.38 -2.90 -22.34
CA GLU A 368 9.23 -1.69 -22.41
C GLU A 368 10.61 -1.99 -23.01
N PRO A 369 11.21 -1.10 -23.81
CA PRO A 369 12.54 -1.32 -24.37
C PRO A 369 13.63 -1.31 -23.29
N LEU A 370 14.51 -2.32 -23.32
CA LEU A 370 15.65 -2.43 -22.40
C LEU A 370 16.90 -1.83 -23.04
N GLY A 371 17.37 -0.70 -22.49
CA GLY A 371 18.63 -0.07 -22.86
C GLY A 371 19.86 -0.73 -22.22
N ASP A 372 20.90 0.06 -21.91
CA ASP A 372 22.14 -0.41 -21.28
C ASP A 372 22.04 -0.64 -19.76
N ILE A 373 20.82 -0.64 -19.22
CA ILE A 373 20.57 -0.92 -17.80
C ILE A 373 20.42 -2.43 -17.59
N ARG A 374 20.58 -2.85 -16.32
CA ARG A 374 20.22 -4.19 -15.88
C ARG A 374 18.92 -4.16 -15.10
N VAL A 375 18.07 -5.16 -15.33
CA VAL A 375 16.81 -5.35 -14.63
C VAL A 375 16.91 -6.55 -13.70
N GLN A 376 16.44 -6.40 -12.47
CA GLN A 376 16.29 -7.47 -11.51
C GLN A 376 15.04 -8.28 -11.85
N LEU A 377 15.25 -9.55 -12.21
CA LEU A 377 14.16 -10.43 -12.63
C LEU A 377 13.38 -10.99 -11.43
N ILE A 378 12.07 -11.09 -11.61
CA ILE A 378 11.13 -11.80 -10.72
C ILE A 378 10.35 -12.84 -11.52
N ARG A 379 9.76 -13.82 -10.83
CA ARG A 379 8.85 -14.78 -11.47
C ARG A 379 7.70 -14.05 -12.15
N GLY A 380 7.40 -14.42 -13.39
CA GLY A 380 6.34 -13.83 -14.20
C GLY A 380 6.78 -12.64 -15.04
N ASP A 381 8.03 -12.17 -14.91
CA ASP A 381 8.60 -11.23 -15.89
C ASP A 381 8.66 -11.88 -17.28
N ARG A 382 8.54 -11.04 -18.31
CA ARG A 382 8.63 -11.41 -19.73
C ARG A 382 9.73 -10.60 -20.40
N VAL A 383 10.61 -11.30 -21.11
CA VAL A 383 11.69 -10.69 -21.89
C VAL A 383 11.53 -11.12 -23.34
N VAL A 384 11.65 -10.18 -24.28
CA VAL A 384 11.76 -10.51 -25.71
C VAL A 384 13.15 -10.08 -26.19
N ALA A 385 13.93 -11.02 -26.73
CA ALA A 385 15.26 -10.73 -27.25
C ALA A 385 15.49 -11.52 -28.55
N GLY A 386 15.93 -10.83 -29.61
CA GLY A 386 16.18 -11.48 -30.91
C GLY A 386 14.95 -12.15 -31.53
N GLY A 387 13.74 -11.63 -31.22
CA GLY A 387 12.47 -12.20 -31.66
C GLY A 387 11.99 -13.42 -30.85
N GLU A 388 12.71 -13.81 -29.80
CA GLU A 388 12.33 -14.89 -28.91
C GLU A 388 11.75 -14.35 -27.60
N GLU A 389 10.60 -14.88 -27.22
CA GLU A 389 9.94 -14.60 -25.95
C GLU A 389 10.43 -15.56 -24.87
N ILE A 390 10.77 -15.00 -23.71
CA ILE A 390 11.38 -15.66 -22.56
C ILE A 390 10.55 -15.31 -21.33
N ASP A 391 9.86 -16.31 -20.78
CA ASP A 391 9.12 -16.20 -19.53
C ASP A 391 10.03 -16.57 -18.36
N ILE A 392 10.02 -15.75 -17.32
CA ILE A 392 10.82 -15.96 -16.10
C ILE A 392 10.05 -16.84 -15.12
N GLY A 393 10.61 -18.02 -14.82
CA GLY A 393 10.01 -19.05 -13.96
C GLY A 393 10.40 -19.00 -12.49
#